data_AF-A0A174WNE0-F1
#
_entry.id   AF-A0A174WNE0-F1
#
_cell.length_a   1.000
_cell.length_b   1.000
_cell.length_c   1.000
_cell.angle_alpha   90.00
_cell.angle_beta   90.00
_cell.angle_gamma   90.00
#
_symmetry.space_group_name_H-M   'P 1'
#
loop_
_entity.id
_entity.type
_entity.pdbx_description
1 polymer ?
#
loop_
_entity_poly.entity_id
_entity_poly.type
_entity_poly.pdbx_seq_one_letter_code
_entity_poly.pdbx_strand_id
1 'polypeptide(L)'
;MPLAATRAPYTLFIVDDDMPLNPREDYDCLGKMVCWHGRYRLGDQHNFSEPRDFLQELLFSEYSSGHGRNNPVFEFLKSGKARDAKLEYNRSTREWELLENQHWTAESDWYVSSSYAASLKDDVPDWFLDDCLSALSTGELFSLVEQMEGMMILPLYLYDHSGITMNTTGFSCPWDSGQVGWIYADRRRIEAEYGKVTPETVEKARQVLEGEVKSYDYFLTGQCYGFQLFREDVEVDSCWGFLGEIRDVQDDVKSYLPEDCDPAIVELLQFRYEELDIDEYLEELREETEGLDCEVG
;
A
#
# COMPACT_ATOMS: atom_id res chain seq x y z
N MET A 1 0.26 -10.99 22.40
CA MET A 1 0.55 -11.45 23.78
C MET A 1 0.65 -10.22 24.67
N PRO A 2 -0.03 -10.22 25.82
CA PRO A 2 -0.15 -9.02 26.64
C PRO A 2 1.13 -8.70 27.41
N LEU A 3 1.38 -7.40 27.59
CA LEU A 3 2.39 -6.87 28.50
C LEU A 3 1.69 -6.21 29.69
N ALA A 4 2.27 -6.37 30.87
CA ALA A 4 1.76 -5.74 32.09
C ALA A 4 2.90 -5.07 32.87
N ALA A 5 2.59 -3.95 33.52
CA ALA A 5 3.48 -3.22 34.41
C ALA A 5 2.69 -2.57 35.54
N THR A 6 3.23 -2.62 36.76
CA THR A 6 2.64 -1.93 37.90
C THR A 6 3.62 -0.92 38.46
N ARG A 7 3.14 0.32 38.62
CA ARG A 7 3.82 1.39 39.35
C ARG A 7 2.76 2.17 40.10
N ALA A 8 2.62 1.83 41.38
CA ALA A 8 1.56 2.37 42.24
C ALA A 8 1.41 3.90 42.08
N PRO A 9 0.17 4.41 41.92
CA PRO A 9 -1.09 3.68 42.05
C PRO A 9 -1.58 3.01 40.75
N TYR A 10 -0.77 2.99 39.69
CA TYR A 10 -1.20 2.58 38.35
C TYR A 10 -0.72 1.18 37.97
N THR A 11 -1.55 0.50 37.18
CA THR A 11 -1.24 -0.74 36.47
C THR A 11 -1.56 -0.54 34.99
N LEU A 12 -0.58 -0.74 34.13
CA LEU A 12 -0.69 -0.58 32.68
C LEU A 12 -0.64 -1.94 31.99
N PHE A 13 -1.57 -2.15 31.08
CA PHE A 13 -1.58 -3.28 30.16
C PHE A 13 -1.45 -2.80 28.73
N ILE A 14 -0.66 -3.50 27.93
CA ILE A 14 -0.71 -3.45 26.46
C ILE A 14 -1.18 -4.82 26.00
N VAL A 15 -2.28 -4.85 25.27
CA VAL A 15 -2.97 -6.09 24.86
C VAL A 15 -3.14 -6.11 23.35
N ASP A 16 -3.31 -7.30 22.78
CA ASP A 16 -3.60 -7.44 21.36
C ASP A 16 -5.01 -6.87 21.09
N ASP A 17 -5.18 -6.22 19.95
CA ASP A 17 -6.49 -5.76 19.48
C ASP A 17 -7.17 -6.89 18.70
N ASP A 18 -8.25 -7.44 19.27
CA ASP A 18 -9.04 -8.52 18.66
C ASP A 18 -10.01 -8.02 17.57
N MET A 19 -10.25 -6.71 17.49
CA MET A 19 -11.10 -6.08 16.48
C MET A 19 -10.39 -4.89 15.82
N PRO A 20 -9.20 -5.11 15.23
CA PRO A 20 -8.41 -4.02 14.70
C PRO A 20 -9.06 -3.45 13.45
N LEU A 21 -8.97 -2.13 13.30
CA LEU A 21 -9.37 -1.45 12.08
C LEU A 21 -8.44 -1.84 10.92
N ASN A 22 -9.01 -2.10 9.76
CA ASN A 22 -8.28 -2.44 8.55
C ASN A 22 -7.82 -1.14 7.87
N PRO A 23 -6.50 -0.89 7.75
CA PRO A 23 -5.99 0.35 7.16
C PRO A 23 -6.46 0.63 5.73
N ARG A 24 -6.91 -0.39 4.99
CA ARG A 24 -7.40 -0.20 3.60
C ARG A 24 -8.91 0.02 3.49
N GLU A 25 -9.65 -0.26 4.55
CA GLU A 25 -11.10 -0.09 4.58
C GLU A 25 -11.54 1.07 5.48
N ASP A 26 -10.80 1.30 6.56
CA ASP A 26 -11.21 2.21 7.64
C ASP A 26 -10.41 3.53 7.67
N TYR A 27 -9.26 3.61 7.01
CA TYR A 27 -8.41 4.82 7.03
C TYR A 27 -8.53 5.63 5.73
N ASP A 28 -8.32 6.95 5.83
CA ASP A 28 -8.21 7.81 4.65
C ASP A 28 -6.76 7.77 4.12
N CYS A 29 -6.54 6.94 3.12
CA CYS A 29 -5.24 6.76 2.49
C CYS A 29 -5.03 7.69 1.29
N LEU A 30 -3.81 8.22 1.16
CA LEU A 30 -3.34 8.89 -0.04
C LEU A 30 -3.28 7.90 -1.21
N GLY A 31 -2.66 6.75 -0.95
CA GLY A 31 -2.41 5.70 -1.93
C GLY A 31 -3.62 4.83 -2.21
N LYS A 32 -3.70 4.33 -3.44
CA LYS A 32 -4.60 3.24 -3.82
C LYS A 32 -3.81 1.96 -4.06
N MET A 33 -4.12 0.90 -3.32
CA MET A 33 -3.50 -0.42 -3.46
C MET A 33 -4.34 -1.32 -4.37
N VAL A 34 -3.75 -1.82 -5.45
CA VAL A 34 -4.42 -2.69 -6.43
C VAL A 34 -3.65 -4.00 -6.50
N CYS A 35 -4.28 -5.11 -6.12
CA CYS A 35 -3.61 -6.39 -5.87
C CYS A 35 -4.33 -7.59 -6.52
N TRP A 36 -3.54 -8.50 -7.09
CA TRP A 36 -3.98 -9.77 -7.65
C TRP A 36 -3.34 -10.91 -6.87
N HIS A 37 -4.12 -11.60 -6.03
CA HIS A 37 -3.65 -12.77 -5.31
C HIS A 37 -4.72 -13.87 -5.27
N GLY A 38 -4.31 -15.13 -5.48
CA GLY A 38 -5.26 -16.24 -5.62
C GLY A 38 -5.89 -16.73 -4.32
N ARG A 39 -5.28 -16.42 -3.16
CA ARG A 39 -5.72 -16.91 -1.84
C ARG A 39 -6.27 -15.82 -0.92
N TYR A 40 -5.81 -14.58 -1.10
CA TYR A 40 -6.07 -13.49 -0.18
C TYR A 40 -6.69 -12.33 -0.95
N ARG A 41 -7.63 -11.62 -0.33
CA ARG A 41 -8.10 -10.33 -0.81
C ARG A 41 -7.23 -9.27 -0.14
N LEU A 42 -6.41 -8.61 -0.94
CA LEU A 42 -5.40 -7.66 -0.47
C LEU A 42 -5.67 -6.28 -1.06
N GLY A 43 -5.26 -5.24 -0.35
CA GLY A 43 -5.37 -3.86 -0.84
C GLY A 43 -6.83 -3.41 -0.98
N ASP A 44 -7.04 -2.44 -1.88
CA ASP A 44 -8.37 -1.88 -2.13
C ASP A 44 -9.15 -2.72 -3.13
N GLN A 45 -10.48 -2.66 -3.03
CA GLN A 45 -11.34 -3.32 -4.00
C GLN A 45 -11.22 -2.69 -5.40
N HIS A 46 -11.11 -3.54 -6.40
CA HIS A 46 -11.08 -3.16 -7.82
C HIS A 46 -11.71 -4.23 -8.72
N ASN A 47 -11.97 -3.86 -9.97
CA ASN A 47 -12.60 -4.73 -10.97
C ASN A 47 -11.66 -5.15 -12.12
N PHE A 48 -10.37 -4.82 -12.02
CA PHE A 48 -9.36 -5.26 -12.99
C PHE A 48 -9.11 -6.77 -12.89
N SER A 49 -9.25 -7.49 -14.00
CA SER A 49 -9.07 -8.94 -14.01
C SER A 49 -7.59 -9.30 -13.97
N GLU A 50 -6.78 -8.53 -14.70
CA GLU A 50 -5.33 -8.71 -14.78
C GLU A 50 -4.57 -7.41 -14.47
N PRO A 51 -3.29 -7.51 -14.04
CA PRO A 51 -2.42 -6.35 -13.84
C PRO A 51 -2.34 -5.41 -15.04
N ARG A 52 -2.44 -5.96 -16.26
CA ARG A 52 -2.39 -5.20 -17.50
C ARG A 52 -3.60 -4.28 -17.67
N ASP A 53 -4.80 -4.76 -17.36
CA ASP A 53 -6.05 -4.00 -17.50
C ASP A 53 -5.97 -2.69 -16.70
N PHE A 54 -5.41 -2.76 -15.51
CA PHE A 54 -5.17 -1.60 -14.65
C PHE A 54 -4.22 -0.58 -15.29
N LEU A 55 -3.08 -1.02 -15.82
CA LEU A 55 -2.10 -0.13 -16.45
C LEU A 55 -2.67 0.51 -17.72
N GLN A 56 -3.43 -0.25 -18.50
CA GLN A 56 -4.14 0.27 -19.68
C GLN A 56 -5.15 1.34 -19.28
N GLU A 57 -5.98 1.09 -18.26
CA GLU A 57 -6.96 2.06 -17.78
C GLU A 57 -6.29 3.34 -17.24
N LEU A 58 -5.16 3.22 -16.53
CA LEU A 58 -4.42 4.41 -16.06
C LEU A 58 -3.93 5.28 -17.24
N LEU A 59 -3.31 4.66 -18.23
CA LEU A 59 -2.80 5.38 -19.40
C LEU A 59 -3.94 5.93 -20.26
N PHE A 60 -5.00 5.15 -20.44
CA PHE A 60 -6.17 5.56 -21.20
C PHE A 60 -6.89 6.72 -20.53
N SER A 61 -7.15 6.64 -19.22
CA SER A 61 -7.83 7.71 -18.48
C SER A 61 -7.03 9.02 -18.43
N GLU A 62 -5.70 8.94 -18.42
CA GLU A 62 -4.84 10.13 -18.49
C GLU A 62 -4.80 10.72 -19.91
N TYR A 63 -4.65 9.87 -20.93
CA TYR A 63 -4.31 10.34 -22.27
C TYR A 63 -5.50 10.36 -23.27
N SER A 64 -6.66 9.81 -22.92
CA SER A 64 -7.89 9.91 -23.71
C SER A 64 -8.41 11.35 -23.74
N SER A 65 -8.97 11.76 -24.89
CA SER A 65 -9.68 13.04 -25.05
C SER A 65 -8.96 14.35 -24.62
N GLY A 66 -7.64 14.33 -24.36
CA GLY A 66 -6.85 15.50 -23.91
C GLY A 66 -5.51 15.69 -24.63
N HIS A 67 -5.02 14.67 -25.34
CA HIS A 67 -3.74 14.70 -26.02
C HIS A 67 -3.92 14.53 -27.52
N GLY A 68 -3.42 15.51 -28.28
CA GLY A 68 -3.34 15.38 -29.72
C GLY A 68 -2.23 14.43 -30.17
N ARG A 69 -1.53 14.74 -31.26
CA ARG A 69 -0.38 13.93 -31.73
C ARG A 69 0.80 13.83 -30.75
N ASN A 70 0.86 14.70 -29.74
CA ASN A 70 1.89 14.77 -28.71
C ASN A 70 1.56 13.90 -27.48
N ASN A 71 0.93 12.76 -27.70
CA ASN A 71 0.66 11.77 -26.67
C ASN A 71 1.93 10.93 -26.43
N PRO A 72 2.39 10.78 -25.17
CA PRO A 72 3.57 9.96 -24.84
C PRO A 72 3.51 8.52 -25.36
N VAL A 73 2.32 7.91 -25.43
CA VAL A 73 2.12 6.57 -25.99
C VAL A 73 2.48 6.54 -27.47
N PHE A 74 1.98 7.50 -28.26
CA PHE A 74 2.29 7.57 -29.69
C PHE A 74 3.76 7.91 -29.93
N GLU A 75 4.35 8.80 -29.14
CA GLU A 75 5.77 9.13 -29.25
C GLU A 75 6.65 7.92 -28.92
N PHE A 76 6.27 7.14 -27.91
CA PHE A 76 6.95 5.88 -27.58
C PHE A 76 6.89 4.88 -28.74
N LEU A 77 5.72 4.67 -29.33
CA LEU A 77 5.54 3.77 -30.49
C LEU A 77 6.26 4.27 -31.75
N LYS A 78 6.26 5.57 -32.04
CA LYS A 78 6.99 6.18 -33.17
C LYS A 78 8.50 6.11 -32.98
N SER A 79 8.97 6.13 -31.74
CA SER A 79 10.42 6.07 -31.45
C SER A 79 11.05 4.71 -31.78
N GLY A 80 10.23 3.67 -31.96
CA GLY A 80 10.70 2.30 -32.20
C GLY A 80 11.35 1.65 -30.98
N LYS A 81 11.17 2.23 -29.77
CA LYS A 81 11.66 1.65 -28.51
C LYS A 81 10.79 0.50 -28.01
N ALA A 82 9.52 0.49 -28.39
CA ALA A 82 8.63 -0.62 -28.13
C ALA A 82 9.10 -1.87 -28.90
N ARG A 83 9.13 -3.00 -28.20
CA ARG A 83 9.57 -4.30 -28.69
C ARG A 83 8.50 -4.99 -29.52
N ASP A 84 7.25 -4.85 -29.09
CA ASP A 84 6.14 -5.68 -29.59
C ASP A 84 5.16 -4.87 -30.45
N ALA A 85 5.28 -3.54 -30.45
CA ALA A 85 4.46 -2.63 -31.24
C ALA A 85 5.27 -1.47 -31.82
N LYS A 86 4.84 -0.90 -32.96
CA LYS A 86 5.41 0.34 -33.52
C LYS A 86 4.37 1.09 -34.34
N LEU A 87 4.54 2.40 -34.45
CA LEU A 87 3.64 3.26 -35.23
C LEU A 87 4.38 3.85 -36.44
N GLU A 88 3.93 3.54 -37.66
CA GLU A 88 4.55 3.99 -38.91
C GLU A 88 3.59 4.82 -39.77
N TYR A 89 4.13 5.84 -40.46
CA TYR A 89 3.33 6.65 -41.37
C TYR A 89 3.39 6.11 -42.80
N ASN A 90 2.25 5.64 -43.30
CA ASN A 90 2.12 5.17 -44.67
C ASN A 90 1.78 6.34 -45.61
N ARG A 91 2.73 6.72 -46.47
CA ARG A 91 2.57 7.85 -47.40
C ARG A 91 1.54 7.60 -48.50
N SER A 92 1.28 6.34 -48.84
CA SER A 92 0.37 5.97 -49.94
C SER A 92 -1.09 6.11 -49.52
N THR A 93 -1.42 5.62 -48.33
CA THR A 93 -2.76 5.70 -47.73
C THR A 93 -2.96 7.00 -46.94
N ARG A 94 -1.88 7.67 -46.54
CA ARG A 94 -1.88 8.84 -45.63
C ARG A 94 -2.46 8.48 -44.25
N GLU A 95 -2.13 7.29 -43.78
CA GLU A 95 -2.57 6.74 -42.50
C GLU A 95 -1.36 6.50 -41.60
N TRP A 96 -1.59 6.59 -40.29
CA TRP A 96 -0.72 6.03 -39.29
C TRP A 96 -1.13 4.57 -39.09
N GLU A 97 -0.21 3.65 -39.33
CA GLU A 97 -0.41 2.20 -39.21
C GLU A 97 0.26 1.73 -37.92
N LEU A 98 -0.51 1.08 -37.06
CA LEU A 98 -0.03 0.37 -35.89
C LEU A 98 0.41 -1.02 -36.34
N LEU A 99 1.68 -1.35 -36.11
CA LEU A 99 2.24 -2.65 -36.40
C LEU A 99 2.52 -3.40 -35.11
N GLU A 100 2.16 -4.67 -35.08
CA GLU A 100 2.40 -5.59 -33.98
C GLU A 100 3.29 -6.74 -34.41
N ASN A 101 4.10 -7.25 -33.48
CA ASN A 101 5.03 -8.35 -33.71
C ASN A 101 4.37 -9.70 -33.43
N GLN A 102 4.40 -10.61 -34.41
CA GLN A 102 3.97 -11.99 -34.18
C GLN A 102 5.10 -12.81 -33.56
N HIS A 103 4.97 -13.14 -32.26
CA HIS A 103 5.95 -13.96 -31.54
C HIS A 103 5.89 -15.47 -31.86
N TRP A 104 5.13 -15.88 -32.88
CA TRP A 104 4.93 -17.31 -33.21
C TRP A 104 6.04 -17.87 -34.11
N THR A 105 6.81 -17.01 -34.80
CA THR A 105 7.89 -17.39 -35.71
C THR A 105 9.25 -16.88 -35.22
N ALA A 106 10.33 -17.58 -35.59
CA ALA A 106 11.70 -17.15 -35.29
C ALA A 106 12.12 -15.87 -36.06
N GLU A 107 11.37 -15.53 -37.10
CA GLU A 107 11.44 -14.26 -37.82
C GLU A 107 10.36 -13.33 -37.25
N SER A 108 10.74 -12.10 -36.87
CA SER A 108 9.80 -11.07 -36.41
C SER A 108 8.92 -10.61 -37.56
N ASP A 109 7.79 -11.27 -37.74
CA ASP A 109 6.79 -10.89 -38.75
C ASP A 109 5.86 -9.83 -38.16
N TRP A 110 5.97 -8.62 -38.72
CA TRP A 110 5.15 -7.48 -38.36
C TRP A 110 3.89 -7.44 -39.23
N TYR A 111 2.74 -7.20 -38.62
CA TYR A 111 1.48 -7.00 -39.35
C TYR A 111 0.80 -5.71 -38.91
N VAL A 112 0.06 -5.08 -39.81
CA VAL A 112 -0.75 -3.90 -39.49
C VAL A 112 -2.00 -4.40 -38.76
N SER A 113 -2.11 -4.08 -37.47
CA SER A 113 -3.28 -4.46 -36.65
C SER A 113 -4.39 -3.42 -36.74
N SER A 114 -4.04 -2.14 -36.81
CA SER A 114 -4.97 -1.03 -36.88
C SER A 114 -4.37 0.15 -37.67
N SER A 115 -5.22 1.01 -38.22
CA SER A 115 -4.78 2.22 -38.92
C SER A 115 -5.70 3.41 -38.67
N TYR A 116 -5.14 4.61 -38.69
CA TYR A 116 -5.84 5.85 -38.42
C TYR A 116 -5.46 6.95 -39.43
N ALA A 117 -6.46 7.63 -40.00
CA ALA A 117 -6.24 8.64 -41.03
C ALA A 117 -5.49 9.86 -40.50
N ALA A 118 -4.31 10.15 -41.05
CA ALA A 118 -3.49 11.30 -40.64
C ALA A 118 -4.08 12.65 -41.05
N SER A 119 -5.22 12.67 -41.74
CA SER A 119 -5.98 13.90 -42.05
C SER A 119 -6.85 14.37 -40.89
N LEU A 120 -7.16 13.49 -39.94
CA LEU A 120 -7.92 13.85 -38.75
C LEU A 120 -7.00 14.73 -37.88
N LYS A 121 -7.44 15.98 -37.71
CA LYS A 121 -6.65 17.10 -37.15
C LYS A 121 -6.50 16.89 -35.65
N ASP A 122 -5.27 16.68 -35.20
CA ASP A 122 -4.78 16.54 -33.82
C ASP A 122 -5.54 15.56 -32.89
N ASP A 123 -6.85 15.41 -32.98
CA ASP A 123 -7.71 14.55 -32.18
C ASP A 123 -7.57 13.08 -32.61
N VAL A 124 -6.72 12.33 -31.90
CA VAL A 124 -6.63 10.89 -32.10
C VAL A 124 -7.83 10.20 -31.45
N PRO A 125 -8.58 9.34 -32.16
CA PRO A 125 -9.72 8.66 -31.60
C PRO A 125 -9.33 7.77 -30.42
N ASP A 126 -10.18 7.74 -29.41
CA ASP A 126 -9.98 6.91 -28.22
C ASP A 126 -9.83 5.42 -28.58
N TRP A 127 -10.59 4.91 -29.57
CA TRP A 127 -10.43 3.53 -30.04
C TRP A 127 -9.03 3.24 -30.60
N PHE A 128 -8.36 4.23 -31.21
CA PHE A 128 -7.01 4.03 -31.74
C PHE A 128 -5.95 4.09 -30.62
N LEU A 129 -6.19 4.92 -29.59
CA LEU A 129 -5.39 4.89 -28.37
C LEU A 129 -5.52 3.53 -27.67
N ASP A 130 -6.74 3.01 -27.56
CA ASP A 130 -7.02 1.69 -27.00
C ASP A 130 -6.30 0.57 -27.76
N ASP A 131 -6.35 0.58 -29.10
CA ASP A 131 -5.56 -0.34 -29.94
C ASP A 131 -4.06 -0.21 -29.67
N CYS A 132 -3.54 1.01 -29.57
CA CYS A 132 -2.12 1.26 -29.28
C CYS A 132 -1.70 0.71 -27.90
N LEU A 133 -2.54 0.90 -26.86
CA LEU A 133 -2.28 0.37 -25.52
C LEU A 133 -2.43 -1.16 -25.48
N SER A 134 -3.32 -1.72 -26.29
CA SER A 134 -3.54 -3.16 -26.47
C SER A 134 -2.43 -3.86 -27.25
N ALA A 135 -1.64 -3.12 -28.03
CA ALA A 135 -0.47 -3.64 -28.71
C ALA A 135 0.78 -3.72 -27.82
N LEU A 136 0.82 -2.94 -26.73
CA LEU A 136 1.98 -2.89 -25.82
C LEU A 136 1.96 -4.02 -24.78
N SER A 137 3.13 -4.58 -24.49
CA SER A 137 3.33 -5.54 -23.41
C SER A 137 3.12 -4.89 -22.02
N THR A 138 2.86 -5.70 -21.00
CA THR A 138 2.68 -5.22 -19.61
C THR A 138 3.88 -4.41 -19.12
N GLY A 139 5.11 -4.81 -19.47
CA GLY A 139 6.32 -4.09 -19.08
C GLY A 139 6.46 -2.72 -19.76
N GLU A 140 6.00 -2.59 -21.00
CA GLU A 140 5.99 -1.32 -21.72
C GLU A 140 4.91 -0.37 -21.21
N LEU A 141 3.72 -0.89 -20.91
CA LEU A 141 2.66 -0.14 -20.26
C LEU A 141 3.13 0.40 -18.91
N PHE A 142 3.76 -0.44 -18.09
CA PHE A 142 4.32 -0.01 -16.82
C PHE A 142 5.39 1.07 -16.99
N SER A 143 6.29 0.91 -17.96
CA SER A 143 7.34 1.91 -18.25
C SER A 143 6.77 3.28 -18.65
N LEU A 144 5.61 3.30 -19.31
CA LEU A 144 4.89 4.54 -19.64
C LEU A 144 4.23 5.15 -18.41
N VAL A 145 3.64 4.31 -17.53
CA VAL A 145 3.04 4.76 -16.27
C VAL A 145 4.09 5.38 -15.34
N GLU A 146 5.28 4.79 -15.24
CA GLU A 146 6.39 5.34 -14.44
C GLU A 146 6.87 6.72 -14.94
N GLN A 147 6.61 7.03 -16.22
CA GLN A 147 6.99 8.31 -16.83
C GLN A 147 5.86 9.35 -16.81
N MET A 148 4.67 8.99 -16.30
CA MET A 148 3.56 9.93 -16.19
C MET A 148 3.90 11.07 -15.22
N GLU A 149 3.62 12.30 -15.64
CA GLU A 149 3.92 13.47 -14.82
C GLU A 149 3.03 13.49 -13.58
N GLY A 150 3.64 13.48 -12.40
CA GLY A 150 2.91 13.47 -11.14
C GLY A 150 2.31 12.12 -10.78
N MET A 151 2.80 11.02 -11.38
CA MET A 151 2.49 9.67 -10.93
C MET A 151 3.53 9.20 -9.92
N MET A 152 3.06 8.59 -8.83
CA MET A 152 3.91 7.83 -7.92
C MET A 152 3.34 6.44 -7.76
N ILE A 153 4.10 5.41 -8.16
CA ILE A 153 3.69 4.02 -8.14
C ILE A 153 4.82 3.16 -7.59
N LEU A 154 4.49 2.28 -6.65
CA LEU A 154 5.44 1.35 -6.04
C LEU A 154 4.92 -0.09 -6.20
N PRO A 155 5.78 -1.06 -6.50
CA PRO A 155 5.38 -2.46 -6.52
C PRO A 155 5.02 -2.93 -5.11
N LEU A 156 4.11 -3.91 -5.03
CA LEU A 156 3.76 -4.60 -3.79
C LEU A 156 4.21 -6.05 -3.90
N TYR A 157 5.03 -6.49 -2.95
CA TYR A 157 5.49 -7.88 -2.84
C TYR A 157 4.88 -8.52 -1.60
N LEU A 158 4.45 -9.76 -1.72
CA LEU A 158 3.94 -10.57 -0.63
C LEU A 158 4.86 -11.75 -0.39
N TYR A 159 5.06 -12.12 0.87
CA TYR A 159 5.64 -13.40 1.30
C TYR A 159 4.58 -14.20 2.07
N ASP A 160 4.34 -15.45 1.68
CA ASP A 160 3.30 -16.34 2.22
C ASP A 160 3.90 -17.66 2.73
N HIS A 161 4.25 -17.70 4.03
CA HIS A 161 4.80 -18.91 4.67
C HIS A 161 4.39 -19.01 6.15
N SER A 162 3.25 -19.70 6.40
CA SER A 162 2.62 -19.84 7.74
C SER A 162 2.05 -18.53 8.30
N GLY A 163 1.92 -17.52 7.45
CA GLY A 163 1.51 -16.14 7.72
C GLY A 163 1.88 -15.30 6.49
N ILE A 164 1.38 -14.08 6.42
CA ILE A 164 1.67 -13.17 5.30
C ILE A 164 2.32 -11.87 5.76
N THR A 165 3.24 -11.37 4.95
CA THR A 165 3.85 -10.05 5.11
C THR A 165 4.07 -9.40 3.74
N MET A 166 3.99 -8.08 3.69
CA MET A 166 4.03 -7.25 2.49
C MET A 166 5.07 -6.13 2.59
N ASN A 167 5.72 -5.82 1.47
CA ASN A 167 6.59 -4.65 1.37
C ASN A 167 6.67 -4.10 -0.07
N THR A 168 7.41 -3.02 -0.26
CA THR A 168 7.64 -2.38 -1.58
C THR A 168 8.98 -2.72 -2.24
N THR A 169 9.81 -3.54 -1.60
CA THR A 169 11.21 -3.78 -2.01
C THR A 169 11.52 -5.21 -2.41
N GLY A 170 10.60 -6.14 -2.15
CA GLY A 170 10.72 -7.57 -2.46
C GLY A 170 11.25 -8.40 -1.30
N PHE A 171 11.29 -9.71 -1.54
CA PHE A 171 11.89 -10.70 -0.65
C PHE A 171 12.90 -11.53 -1.41
N SER A 172 13.86 -12.12 -0.70
CA SER A 172 14.89 -12.97 -1.31
C SER A 172 14.38 -14.38 -1.67
N CYS A 173 13.24 -14.82 -1.12
CA CYS A 173 12.70 -16.16 -1.32
C CYS A 173 11.98 -16.26 -2.69
N PRO A 174 12.44 -17.09 -3.63
CA PRO A 174 11.83 -17.16 -4.96
C PRO A 174 10.57 -18.04 -5.03
N TRP A 175 10.26 -18.81 -3.98
CA TRP A 175 9.16 -19.79 -3.98
C TRP A 175 7.90 -19.24 -3.31
N ASP A 176 8.09 -18.65 -2.14
CA ASP A 176 7.00 -18.20 -1.27
C ASP A 176 6.79 -16.68 -1.35
N SER A 177 7.48 -15.98 -2.27
CA SER A 177 7.27 -14.56 -2.51
C SER A 177 7.08 -14.21 -3.98
N GLY A 178 6.38 -13.10 -4.21
CA GLY A 178 6.18 -12.56 -5.54
C GLY A 178 5.55 -11.18 -5.50
N GLN A 179 5.60 -10.48 -6.63
CA GLN A 179 4.86 -9.24 -6.78
C GLN A 179 3.37 -9.56 -6.90
N VAL A 180 2.56 -8.92 -6.08
CA VAL A 180 1.10 -9.12 -6.03
C VAL A 180 0.33 -7.91 -6.52
N GLY A 181 0.97 -6.77 -6.76
CA GLY A 181 0.26 -5.57 -7.20
C GLY A 181 1.10 -4.31 -7.17
N TRP A 182 0.40 -3.18 -7.03
CA TRP A 182 0.98 -1.86 -6.87
C TRP A 182 0.19 -1.00 -5.89
N ILE A 183 0.88 -0.09 -5.22
CA ILE A 183 0.30 1.06 -4.57
C ILE A 183 0.62 2.31 -5.39
N TYR A 184 -0.34 3.20 -5.60
CA TYR A 184 -0.10 4.42 -6.36
C TYR A 184 -0.86 5.64 -5.86
N ALA A 185 -0.33 6.82 -6.16
CA ALA A 185 -1.00 8.10 -6.09
C ALA A 185 -0.81 8.82 -7.43
N ASP A 186 -1.93 9.17 -8.07
CA ASP A 186 -1.92 9.92 -9.33
C ASP A 186 -1.71 11.42 -9.10
N ARG A 187 -1.54 12.16 -10.20
CA ARG A 187 -1.34 13.61 -10.17
C ARG A 187 -2.45 14.30 -9.38
N ARG A 188 -3.70 13.90 -9.58
CA ARG A 188 -4.87 14.55 -8.95
C ARG A 188 -4.85 14.36 -7.44
N ARG A 189 -4.50 13.17 -6.94
CA ARG A 189 -4.37 12.88 -5.51
C ARG A 189 -3.21 13.63 -4.88
N ILE A 190 -2.04 13.63 -5.53
CA ILE A 190 -0.87 14.39 -5.05
C ILE A 190 -1.16 15.89 -5.01
N GLU A 191 -1.86 16.41 -6.03
CA GLU A 191 -2.23 17.83 -6.06
C GLU A 191 -3.27 18.21 -5.00
N ALA A 192 -4.24 17.32 -4.75
CA ALA A 192 -5.26 17.54 -3.72
C ALA A 192 -4.64 17.60 -2.32
N GLU A 193 -3.65 16.74 -2.04
CA GLU A 193 -3.02 16.65 -0.71
C GLU A 193 -1.96 17.74 -0.48
N TYR A 194 -1.09 17.97 -1.47
CA TYR A 194 0.10 18.81 -1.28
C TYR A 194 0.13 20.09 -2.15
N GLY A 195 -0.89 20.32 -2.98
CA GLY A 195 -0.97 21.47 -3.87
C GLY A 195 -0.27 21.24 -5.20
N LYS A 196 0.82 21.94 -5.50
CA LYS A 196 1.47 21.81 -6.82
C LYS A 196 2.34 20.55 -6.88
N VAL A 197 2.21 19.74 -7.94
CA VAL A 197 3.17 18.65 -8.19
C VAL A 197 4.58 19.21 -8.41
N THR A 198 5.49 18.80 -7.54
CA THR A 198 6.92 19.08 -7.57
C THR A 198 7.69 17.81 -7.20
N PRO A 199 9.01 17.73 -7.47
CA PRO A 199 9.81 16.60 -7.02
C PRO A 199 9.73 16.36 -5.51
N GLU A 200 9.60 17.41 -4.70
CA GLU A 200 9.45 17.30 -3.25
C GLU A 200 8.11 16.67 -2.85
N THR A 201 7.00 17.08 -3.49
CA THR A 201 5.67 16.54 -3.16
C THR A 201 5.51 15.11 -3.64
N VAL A 202 6.15 14.75 -4.77
CA VAL A 202 6.21 13.37 -5.26
C VAL A 202 7.02 12.48 -4.31
N GLU A 203 8.14 12.99 -3.78
CA GLU A 203 8.93 12.27 -2.77
C GLU A 203 8.18 12.11 -1.44
N LYS A 204 7.41 13.13 -1.01
CA LYS A 204 6.50 13.00 0.14
C LYS A 204 5.45 11.92 -0.11
N ALA A 205 4.83 11.91 -1.29
CA ALA A 205 3.88 10.86 -1.67
C ALA A 205 4.54 9.49 -1.59
N ARG A 206 5.76 9.30 -2.12
CA ARG A 206 6.51 8.03 -2.03
C ARG A 206 6.64 7.56 -0.57
N GLN A 207 7.06 8.44 0.33
CA GLN A 207 7.22 8.12 1.75
C GLN A 207 5.91 7.73 2.42
N VAL A 208 4.81 8.42 2.09
CA VAL A 208 3.48 8.07 2.59
C VAL A 208 3.02 6.71 2.04
N LEU A 209 3.22 6.43 0.76
CA LEU A 209 2.89 5.12 0.19
C LEU A 209 3.65 3.98 0.89
N GLU A 210 4.95 4.17 1.17
CA GLU A 210 5.73 3.20 1.94
C GLU A 210 5.20 3.01 3.38
N GLY A 211 4.80 4.11 4.03
CA GLY A 211 4.19 4.07 5.36
C GLY A 211 2.82 3.39 5.38
N GLU A 212 1.99 3.60 4.36
CA GLU A 212 0.70 2.92 4.20
C GLU A 212 0.88 1.41 4.01
N VAL A 213 1.87 1.00 3.19
CA VAL A 213 2.20 -0.42 3.02
C VAL A 213 2.69 -1.01 4.34
N LYS A 214 3.54 -0.29 5.09
CA LYS A 214 4.03 -0.75 6.40
C LYS A 214 2.89 -0.90 7.42
N SER A 215 1.96 0.05 7.45
CA SER A 215 0.81 0.01 8.35
C SER A 215 -0.12 -1.15 7.99
N TYR A 216 -0.33 -1.39 6.69
CA TYR A 216 -1.10 -2.54 6.24
C TYR A 216 -0.39 -3.87 6.54
N ASP A 217 0.94 -3.92 6.43
CA ASP A 217 1.73 -5.08 6.83
C ASP A 217 1.55 -5.41 8.32
N TYR A 218 1.62 -4.42 9.21
CA TYR A 218 1.32 -4.62 10.64
C TYR A 218 -0.07 -5.21 10.89
N PHE A 219 -1.08 -4.74 10.14
CA PHE A 219 -2.42 -5.32 10.20
C PHE A 219 -2.43 -6.78 9.72
N LEU A 220 -1.76 -7.09 8.61
CA LEU A 220 -1.69 -8.45 8.05
C LEU A 220 -0.94 -9.44 8.97
N THR A 221 0.03 -8.96 9.73
CA THR A 221 0.82 -9.76 10.69
C THR A 221 0.21 -9.82 12.08
N GLY A 222 -0.92 -9.13 12.32
CA GLY A 222 -1.62 -9.10 13.62
C GLY A 222 -0.90 -8.25 14.68
N GLN A 223 -0.06 -7.31 14.26
CA GLN A 223 0.64 -6.36 15.12
C GLN A 223 -0.26 -5.16 15.46
N CYS A 224 -1.42 -5.47 16.04
CA CYS A 224 -2.46 -4.52 16.40
C CYS A 224 -2.66 -4.56 17.91
N TYR A 225 -2.68 -3.39 18.56
CA TYR A 225 -2.67 -3.29 20.01
C TYR A 225 -3.59 -2.19 20.54
N GLY A 226 -3.97 -2.36 21.80
CA GLY A 226 -4.51 -1.31 22.65
C GLY A 226 -3.81 -1.28 24.00
N PHE A 227 -4.03 -0.21 24.75
CA PHE A 227 -3.64 -0.15 26.16
C PHE A 227 -4.85 0.04 27.05
N GLN A 228 -4.74 -0.48 28.27
CA GLN A 228 -5.67 -0.23 29.36
C GLN A 228 -4.87 0.19 30.59
N LEU A 229 -5.26 1.30 31.20
CA LEU A 229 -4.64 1.85 32.40
C LEU A 229 -5.62 1.76 33.55
N PHE A 230 -5.20 1.10 34.62
CA PHE A 230 -5.93 0.95 35.85
C PHE A 230 -5.29 1.77 36.95
N ARG A 231 -6.10 2.36 37.81
CA ARG A 231 -5.68 2.92 39.09
C ARG A 231 -6.30 2.05 40.17
N GLU A 232 -5.46 1.32 40.90
CA GLU A 232 -5.93 0.19 41.73
C GLU A 232 -6.75 -0.77 40.84
N ASP A 233 -8.03 -1.00 41.17
CA ASP A 233 -8.91 -1.96 40.47
C ASP A 233 -9.86 -1.29 39.46
N VAL A 234 -9.68 0.02 39.21
CA VAL A 234 -10.59 0.80 38.34
C VAL A 234 -9.87 1.18 37.06
N GLU A 235 -10.41 0.78 35.91
CA GLU A 235 -9.96 1.27 34.61
C GLU A 235 -10.21 2.79 34.54
N VAL A 236 -9.14 3.55 34.38
CA VAL A 236 -9.18 5.02 34.30
C VAL A 236 -8.99 5.54 32.89
N ASP A 237 -8.35 4.76 32.02
CA ASP A 237 -8.14 5.13 30.61
C ASP A 237 -7.90 3.89 29.74
N SER A 238 -8.30 3.97 28.48
CA SER A 238 -7.98 2.96 27.47
C SER A 238 -8.01 3.56 26.07
N CYS A 239 -7.11 3.10 25.20
CA CYS A 239 -7.04 3.52 23.81
C CYS A 239 -6.61 2.34 22.92
N TRP A 240 -7.17 2.28 21.72
CA TRP A 240 -7.02 1.16 20.79
C TRP A 240 -6.60 1.67 19.40
N GLY A 241 -6.20 0.76 18.51
CA GLY A 241 -5.81 1.08 17.14
C GLY A 241 -4.32 1.37 16.95
N PHE A 242 -3.45 0.95 17.86
CA PHE A 242 -2.01 1.05 17.69
C PHE A 242 -1.53 -0.04 16.72
N LEU A 243 -0.83 0.35 15.66
CA LEU A 243 -0.22 -0.56 14.69
C LEU A 243 1.30 -0.37 14.73
N GLY A 244 2.06 -1.43 15.01
CA GLY A 244 3.50 -1.25 15.13
C GLY A 244 4.28 -2.45 15.63
N GLU A 245 5.60 -2.32 15.63
CA GLU A 245 6.41 -3.18 16.50
C GLU A 245 6.09 -2.82 17.95
N ILE A 246 6.07 -3.82 18.82
CA ILE A 246 5.64 -3.64 20.22
C ILE A 246 6.41 -2.54 20.96
N ARG A 247 7.70 -2.32 20.60
CA ARG A 247 8.52 -1.26 21.20
C ARG A 247 8.07 0.14 20.78
N ASP A 248 7.73 0.31 19.52
CA ASP A 248 7.22 1.59 19.01
C ASP A 248 5.87 1.90 19.69
N VAL A 249 5.02 0.88 19.85
CA VAL A 249 3.73 1.00 20.56
C VAL A 249 3.93 1.38 22.03
N GLN A 250 4.88 0.76 22.72
CA GLN A 250 5.23 1.14 24.10
C GLN A 250 5.60 2.63 24.18
N ASP A 251 6.44 3.12 23.27
CA ASP A 251 6.84 4.52 23.22
C ASP A 251 5.66 5.46 22.92
N ASP A 252 4.77 5.08 22.01
CA ASP A 252 3.58 5.86 21.66
C ASP A 252 2.60 5.98 22.84
N VAL A 253 2.38 4.89 23.59
CA VAL A 253 1.50 4.86 24.78
C VAL A 253 1.89 5.91 25.81
N LYS A 254 3.18 6.26 25.94
CA LYS A 254 3.65 7.30 26.88
C LYS A 254 2.95 8.64 26.69
N SER A 255 2.56 8.97 25.46
CA SER A 255 1.91 10.24 25.12
C SER A 255 0.43 10.31 25.52
N TYR A 256 -0.18 9.16 25.85
CA TYR A 256 -1.57 9.04 26.26
C TYR A 256 -1.75 8.92 27.78
N LEU A 257 -0.67 8.71 28.53
CA LEU A 257 -0.75 8.56 29.98
C LEU A 257 -1.18 9.87 30.67
N PRO A 258 -2.00 9.80 31.73
CA PRO A 258 -2.37 10.96 32.54
C PRO A 258 -1.15 11.70 33.11
N GLU A 259 -1.26 13.02 33.34
CA GLU A 259 -0.16 13.86 33.86
C GLU A 259 0.38 13.39 35.23
N ASP A 260 -0.46 12.76 36.06
CA ASP A 260 -0.08 12.23 37.37
C ASP A 260 0.44 10.77 37.32
N CYS A 261 0.43 10.14 36.15
CA CYS A 261 1.04 8.84 35.92
C CYS A 261 2.51 9.00 35.51
N ASP A 262 3.42 8.35 36.22
CA ASP A 262 4.84 8.39 35.88
C ASP A 262 5.10 7.54 34.61
N PRO A 263 5.56 8.14 33.50
CA PRO A 263 5.74 7.44 32.23
C PRO A 263 6.80 6.34 32.29
N ALA A 264 7.63 6.29 33.35
CA ALA A 264 8.55 5.19 33.60
C ALA A 264 7.84 3.83 33.79
N ILE A 265 6.52 3.80 34.02
CA ILE A 265 5.72 2.56 34.05
C ILE A 265 5.87 1.75 32.76
N VAL A 266 6.02 2.41 31.61
CA VAL A 266 6.17 1.75 30.29
C VAL A 266 7.47 0.95 30.22
N GLU A 267 8.54 1.43 30.84
CA GLU A 267 9.84 0.75 30.88
C GLU A 267 9.81 -0.51 31.76
N LEU A 268 8.77 -0.68 32.57
CA LEU A 268 8.57 -1.83 33.45
C LEU A 268 7.69 -2.91 32.81
N LEU A 269 7.17 -2.68 31.59
CA LEU A 269 6.30 -3.63 30.90
C LEU A 269 7.02 -4.95 30.64
N GLN A 270 6.40 -6.03 31.09
CA GLN A 270 6.90 -7.39 30.92
C GLN A 270 5.89 -8.25 30.20
N PHE A 271 6.37 -9.11 29.30
CA PHE A 271 5.55 -10.12 28.66
C PHE A 271 4.95 -11.08 29.68
N ARG A 272 3.68 -11.38 29.49
CA ARG A 272 2.96 -12.41 30.25
C ARG A 272 2.74 -13.59 29.30
N TYR A 273 3.23 -14.76 29.73
CA TYR A 273 3.22 -15.99 28.92
C TYR A 273 1.92 -16.78 29.05
N GLU A 274 1.14 -16.50 30.08
CA GLU A 274 -0.18 -17.08 30.32
C GLU A 274 -1.24 -16.14 29.74
N GLU A 275 -2.41 -16.69 29.42
CA GLU A 275 -3.58 -15.92 29.02
C GLU A 275 -3.89 -14.94 30.16
N LEU A 276 -3.66 -13.64 29.92
CA LEU A 276 -3.75 -12.63 30.97
C LEU A 276 -5.22 -12.35 31.24
N ASP A 277 -5.73 -12.86 32.35
CA ASP A 277 -6.94 -12.35 32.96
C ASP A 277 -6.55 -11.10 33.78
N ILE A 278 -7.01 -9.93 33.29
CA ILE A 278 -6.73 -8.64 33.94
C ILE A 278 -7.32 -8.62 35.35
N ASP A 279 -8.51 -9.17 35.55
CA ASP A 279 -9.19 -9.15 36.84
C ASP A 279 -8.43 -10.02 37.85
N GLU A 280 -7.99 -11.21 37.44
CA GLU A 280 -7.15 -12.10 38.27
C GLU A 280 -5.81 -11.43 38.63
N TYR A 281 -5.16 -10.77 37.66
CA TYR A 281 -3.90 -10.07 37.89
C TYR A 281 -4.02 -8.90 38.88
N LEU A 282 -5.10 -8.13 38.79
CA LEU A 282 -5.38 -7.04 39.72
C LEU A 282 -5.72 -7.58 41.12
N GLU A 283 -6.47 -8.69 41.21
CA GLU A 283 -6.76 -9.37 42.47
C GLU A 283 -5.48 -9.87 43.17
N GLU A 284 -4.58 -10.52 42.43
CA GLU A 284 -3.28 -10.97 42.96
C GLU A 284 -2.45 -9.79 43.51
N LEU A 285 -2.35 -8.69 42.77
CA LEU A 285 -1.63 -7.49 43.21
C LEU A 285 -2.23 -6.89 44.49
N ARG A 286 -3.55 -6.91 44.60
CA ARG A 286 -4.27 -6.43 45.77
C ARG A 286 -3.99 -7.30 46.99
N GLU A 287 -4.05 -8.62 46.84
CA GLU A 287 -3.73 -9.57 47.91
C GLU A 287 -2.27 -9.42 48.41
N GLU A 288 -1.32 -9.24 47.50
CA GLU A 288 0.09 -9.00 47.85
C GLU A 288 0.26 -7.71 48.67
N THR A 289 -0.44 -6.64 48.28
CA THR A 289 -0.37 -5.34 48.95
C THR A 289 -1.03 -5.39 50.34
N GLU A 290 -2.20 -6.02 50.47
CA GLU A 290 -2.91 -6.18 51.76
C GLU A 290 -2.18 -7.14 52.72
N GLY A 291 -1.52 -8.18 52.19
CA GLY A 291 -0.71 -9.12 52.98
C GLY A 291 0.54 -8.47 53.59
N LEU A 292 1.19 -7.56 52.86
CA LEU A 292 2.32 -6.78 53.33
C LEU A 292 1.94 -5.81 54.46
N ASP A 293 0.78 -5.17 54.38
CA ASP A 293 0.29 -4.27 55.44
C ASP A 293 -0.07 -5.02 56.74
N CYS A 294 -0.41 -6.31 56.66
CA CYS A 294 -0.70 -7.15 57.83
C CYS A 294 0.54 -7.65 58.58
N GLU A 295 1.72 -7.72 57.93
CA GLU A 295 2.96 -8.18 58.57
C GLU A 295 3.75 -7.06 59.28
N VAL A 296 3.37 -5.79 59.08
CA VAL A 296 4.07 -4.62 59.63
C VAL A 296 3.31 -4.00 60.84
N GLY A 297 2.20 -4.62 61.28
CA GLY A 297 1.35 -4.20 62.40
C GLY A 297 1.76 -4.69 63.78
#